data_AF-A0A8X8C4L8-F1
#
_entry.id   AF-A0A8X8C4L8-F1
#
_cell.length_a   1.000
_cell.length_b   1.000
_cell.length_c   1.000
_cell.angle_alpha   90.00
_cell.angle_beta   90.00
_cell.angle_gamma   90.00
#
_symmetry.space_group_name_H-M   'P 1'
#
loop_
_entity.id
_entity.type
_entity.pdbx_description
1 polymer ?
#
loop_
_entity_poly.entity_id
_entity_poly.type
_entity_poly.pdbx_seq_one_letter_code
_entity_poly.pdbx_strand_id
1 'polypeptide(L)'
;MVGSQSSNGTAAKRYGITKPISVAGPTEPDLHRNAELEKFLVDSGLNESKDETIKREEVLGLIDQIVKDWVKQLTRQRGYTDQMVEEANAVIFTFGSYRLGVHGPGADIDTLCVGPSYVNREEDFFITLHDKLAEMEEVTELQPVPDAHVPVMKFKFQGISIDLLYASISLLVVPEVSSPVFEISMSCILV
;
A
#
# COMPACT_ATOMS: atom_id res chain seq x y z
N MET A 1 -55.95 -18.76 1.16
CA MET A 1 -54.89 -19.43 1.95
C MET A 1 -53.65 -19.52 1.08
N VAL A 2 -52.56 -18.88 1.56
CA VAL A 2 -51.15 -19.31 1.49
C VAL A 2 -50.68 -19.85 0.11
N GLY A 3 -49.83 -19.19 -0.67
CA GLY A 3 -48.63 -18.44 -0.34
C GLY A 3 -47.40 -19.32 -0.62
N SER A 4 -46.59 -18.97 -1.63
CA SER A 4 -45.18 -19.37 -1.72
C SER A 4 -44.44 -18.43 -2.68
N GLN A 5 -43.97 -17.29 -2.16
CA GLN A 5 -42.80 -16.63 -2.71
C GLN A 5 -41.55 -17.40 -2.23
N SER A 6 -40.63 -17.74 -3.12
CA SER A 6 -39.19 -17.76 -2.83
C SER A 6 -38.38 -18.11 -4.08
N SER A 7 -37.65 -17.12 -4.59
CA SER A 7 -36.23 -17.30 -4.85
C SER A 7 -35.56 -15.93 -4.68
N ASN A 8 -34.82 -15.80 -3.59
CA ASN A 8 -33.92 -14.67 -3.33
C ASN A 8 -32.85 -14.67 -4.43
N GLY A 9 -33.02 -13.85 -5.46
CA GLY A 9 -31.96 -13.55 -6.42
C GLY A 9 -31.02 -12.53 -5.80
N THR A 10 -29.82 -12.95 -5.41
CA THR A 10 -28.72 -12.01 -5.14
C THR A 10 -28.52 -11.16 -6.40
N ALA A 11 -28.70 -9.85 -6.28
CA ALA A 11 -28.51 -8.93 -7.39
C ALA A 11 -27.10 -9.14 -7.97
N ALA A 12 -27.02 -9.50 -9.26
CA ALA A 12 -25.75 -9.75 -9.93
C ALA A 12 -24.85 -8.51 -9.78
N LYS A 13 -23.64 -8.72 -9.25
CA LYS A 13 -22.66 -7.65 -9.00
C LYS A 13 -22.32 -6.97 -10.32
N ARG A 14 -22.74 -5.71 -10.47
CA ARG A 14 -22.52 -4.90 -11.67
C ARG A 14 -21.16 -4.21 -11.57
N TYR A 15 -20.30 -4.47 -12.54
CA TYR A 15 -19.04 -3.77 -12.72
C TYR A 15 -19.21 -2.73 -13.83
N GLY A 16 -18.94 -1.45 -13.53
CA GLY A 16 -19.04 -0.34 -14.48
C GLY A 16 -20.43 0.29 -14.64
N ILE A 17 -20.47 1.39 -15.42
CA ILE A 17 -21.66 2.24 -15.59
C ILE A 17 -22.59 1.80 -16.73
N THR A 18 -22.20 0.83 -17.56
CA THR A 18 -23.00 0.28 -18.68
C THR A 18 -23.22 -1.22 -18.51
N LYS A 19 -24.03 -1.83 -19.39
CA LYS A 19 -24.19 -3.29 -19.45
C LYS A 19 -22.99 -3.93 -20.14
N PRO A 20 -22.60 -5.17 -19.79
CA PRO A 20 -21.53 -5.89 -20.48
C PRO A 20 -21.89 -6.11 -21.95
N ILE A 21 -20.88 -6.05 -22.82
CA ILE A 21 -21.04 -6.34 -24.27
C ILE A 21 -21.36 -7.82 -24.48
N SER A 22 -20.71 -8.69 -23.71
CA SER A 22 -20.92 -10.14 -23.73
C SER A 22 -20.75 -10.69 -22.31
N VAL A 23 -21.49 -11.75 -22.01
CA VAL A 23 -21.33 -12.58 -20.81
C VAL A 23 -20.91 -14.01 -21.16
N ALA A 24 -20.56 -14.26 -22.42
CA ALA A 24 -20.05 -15.55 -22.86
C ALA A 24 -18.67 -15.81 -22.23
N GLY A 25 -18.48 -17.03 -21.70
CA GLY A 25 -17.19 -17.48 -21.19
C GLY A 25 -16.19 -17.85 -22.32
N PRO A 26 -14.92 -18.10 -21.98
CA PRO A 26 -13.90 -18.49 -22.94
C PRO A 26 -14.22 -19.86 -23.57
N THR A 27 -13.82 -20.04 -24.83
CA THR A 27 -13.88 -21.33 -25.53
C THR A 27 -12.58 -22.12 -25.33
N GLU A 28 -12.57 -23.42 -25.68
CA GLU A 28 -11.36 -24.25 -25.60
C GLU A 28 -10.15 -23.65 -26.37
N PRO A 29 -10.30 -23.13 -27.60
CA PRO A 29 -9.22 -22.39 -28.25
C PRO A 29 -8.71 -21.17 -27.49
N ASP A 30 -9.59 -20.44 -26.78
CA ASP A 30 -9.20 -19.28 -25.98
C ASP A 30 -8.37 -19.70 -24.77
N LEU A 31 -8.76 -20.79 -24.10
CA LEU A 31 -8.00 -21.36 -22.98
C LEU A 31 -6.61 -21.82 -23.43
N HIS A 32 -6.51 -22.46 -24.60
CA HIS A 32 -5.23 -22.89 -25.15
C HIS A 32 -4.29 -21.70 -25.42
N ARG A 33 -4.81 -20.65 -26.07
CA ARG A 33 -4.04 -19.42 -26.33
C ARG A 33 -3.64 -18.70 -25.05
N ASN A 34 -4.51 -18.70 -24.03
CA ASN A 34 -4.18 -18.12 -22.73
C ASN A 34 -3.00 -18.85 -22.08
N ALA A 35 -2.98 -20.18 -22.14
CA ALA A 35 -1.85 -20.97 -21.63
C ALA A 35 -0.54 -20.72 -22.41
N GLU A 36 -0.60 -20.55 -23.74
CA GLU A 36 0.56 -20.17 -24.55
C GLU A 36 1.09 -18.77 -24.18
N LEU A 37 0.19 -17.82 -23.94
CA LEU A 37 0.54 -16.48 -23.49
C LEU A 37 1.21 -16.51 -22.11
N GLU A 38 0.63 -17.20 -21.14
CA GLU A 38 1.22 -17.35 -19.79
C GLU A 38 2.62 -17.94 -19.85
N LYS A 39 2.81 -18.99 -20.67
CA LYS A 39 4.12 -19.59 -20.89
C LYS A 39 5.11 -18.58 -21.48
N PHE A 40 4.71 -17.82 -22.50
CA PHE A 40 5.57 -16.81 -23.09
C PHE A 40 5.98 -15.72 -22.09
N LEU A 41 5.06 -15.28 -21.22
CA LEU A 41 5.36 -14.27 -20.18
C LEU A 41 6.38 -14.79 -19.16
N VAL A 42 6.25 -16.05 -18.74
CA VAL A 42 7.22 -16.72 -17.85
C VAL A 42 8.58 -16.84 -18.54
N ASP A 43 8.60 -17.34 -19.78
CA ASP A 43 9.84 -17.54 -20.56
C ASP A 43 10.56 -16.21 -20.85
N SER A 44 9.82 -15.10 -20.89
CA SER A 44 10.37 -13.74 -21.08
C SER A 44 10.93 -13.12 -19.80
N GLY A 45 10.82 -13.79 -18.65
CA GLY A 45 11.33 -13.29 -17.37
C GLY A 45 10.58 -12.06 -16.84
N LEU A 46 9.31 -11.90 -17.21
CA LEU A 46 8.49 -10.75 -16.80
C LEU A 46 7.92 -10.90 -15.39
N ASN A 47 7.91 -12.12 -14.86
CA ASN A 47 7.40 -12.43 -13.53
C ASN A 47 8.56 -12.43 -12.53
N GLU A 48 8.31 -11.83 -11.37
CA GLU A 48 9.23 -11.82 -10.26
C GLU A 48 9.42 -13.24 -9.67
N SER A 49 10.63 -13.51 -9.17
CA SER A 49 10.92 -14.77 -8.50
C SER A 49 10.27 -14.83 -7.11
N LYS A 50 10.01 -16.04 -6.60
CA LYS A 50 9.44 -16.23 -5.26
C LYS A 50 10.32 -15.61 -4.17
N ASP A 51 11.63 -15.70 -4.30
CA ASP A 51 12.59 -15.18 -3.33
C ASP A 51 12.54 -13.64 -3.29
N GLU A 52 12.41 -12.99 -4.45
CA GLU A 52 12.21 -11.53 -4.53
C GLU A 52 10.88 -11.11 -3.91
N THR A 53 9.80 -11.85 -4.15
CA THR A 53 8.50 -11.56 -3.53
C THR A 53 8.58 -11.66 -2.00
N ILE A 54 9.19 -12.72 -1.46
CA ILE A 54 9.39 -12.87 0.00
C ILE A 54 10.22 -11.70 0.54
N LYS A 55 11.31 -11.34 -0.14
CA LYS A 55 12.15 -10.22 0.27
C LYS A 55 11.38 -8.90 0.30
N ARG A 56 10.48 -8.64 -0.65
CA ARG A 56 9.64 -7.43 -0.65
C ARG A 56 8.66 -7.42 0.52
N GLU A 57 8.07 -8.55 0.86
CA GLU A 57 7.20 -8.67 2.04
C GLU A 57 7.96 -8.39 3.34
N GLU A 58 9.18 -8.90 3.47
CA GLU A 58 10.06 -8.63 4.61
C GLU A 58 10.42 -7.14 4.71
N VAL A 59 10.82 -6.52 3.59
CA VAL A 59 11.12 -5.08 3.51
C VAL A 59 9.90 -4.24 3.94
N LEU A 60 8.70 -4.58 3.46
CA LEU A 60 7.47 -3.89 3.87
C LEU A 60 7.19 -4.04 5.36
N GLY A 61 7.40 -5.23 5.93
CA GLY A 61 7.26 -5.47 7.37
C GLY A 61 8.22 -4.61 8.19
N LEU A 62 9.47 -4.45 7.73
CA LEU A 62 10.46 -3.60 8.40
C LEU A 62 10.10 -2.11 8.29
N ILE A 63 9.68 -1.64 7.12
CA ILE A 63 9.23 -0.26 6.92
C ILE A 63 8.02 0.07 7.81
N ASP A 64 7.06 -0.87 7.94
CA ASP A 64 5.91 -0.73 8.84
C ASP A 64 6.36 -0.51 10.30
N GLN A 65 7.35 -1.27 10.78
CA GLN A 65 7.91 -1.07 12.12
C GLN A 65 8.63 0.28 12.25
N ILE A 66 9.41 0.68 11.24
CA ILE A 66 10.14 1.95 11.23
C ILE A 66 9.18 3.14 11.38
N VAL A 67 8.09 3.17 10.61
CA VAL A 67 7.13 4.29 10.68
C VAL A 67 6.34 4.31 11.99
N LYS A 68 6.03 3.14 12.57
CA LYS A 68 5.39 3.04 13.89
C LYS A 68 6.31 3.57 14.99
N ASP A 69 7.57 3.14 14.99
CA ASP A 69 8.56 3.61 15.95
C ASP A 69 8.81 5.10 15.82
N TRP A 70 8.88 5.62 14.59
CA TRP A 70 8.99 7.05 14.32
C TRP A 70 7.83 7.85 14.94
N VAL A 71 6.58 7.43 14.70
CA VAL A 71 5.42 8.12 15.29
C VAL A 71 5.45 8.02 16.82
N LYS A 72 5.75 6.86 17.40
CA LYS A 72 5.88 6.72 18.87
C LYS A 72 6.95 7.63 19.46
N GLN A 73 8.10 7.75 18.79
CA GLN A 73 9.18 8.65 19.20
C GLN A 73 8.72 10.12 19.16
N LEU A 74 8.05 10.54 18.08
CA LEU A 74 7.47 11.89 17.97
C LEU A 74 6.40 12.16 19.04
N THR A 75 5.51 11.21 19.30
CA THR A 75 4.47 11.33 20.33
C THR A 75 5.11 11.55 21.70
N ARG A 76 6.20 10.84 22.02
CA ARG A 76 6.95 11.04 23.27
C ARG A 76 7.63 12.41 23.32
N GLN A 77 8.29 12.83 22.24
CA GLN A 77 8.99 14.12 22.17
C GLN A 77 8.05 15.32 22.34
N ARG A 78 6.80 15.18 21.91
CA ARG A 78 5.76 16.20 22.06
C ARG A 78 5.13 16.26 23.46
N GLY A 79 5.55 15.38 24.37
CA GLY A 79 5.09 15.37 25.76
C GLY A 79 3.68 14.79 25.96
N TYR A 80 3.21 13.95 25.04
CA TYR A 80 1.99 13.18 25.26
C TYR A 80 2.18 12.12 26.37
N THR A 81 1.07 11.61 26.91
CA THR A 81 1.10 10.63 28.00
C THR A 81 1.67 9.28 27.55
N ASP A 82 2.21 8.49 28.48
CA ASP A 82 2.74 7.16 28.18
C ASP A 82 1.68 6.26 27.51
N GLN A 83 0.42 6.38 27.92
CA GLN A 83 -0.70 5.68 27.28
C GLN A 83 -0.84 6.09 25.80
N MET A 84 -0.79 7.38 25.49
CA MET A 84 -0.84 7.85 24.10
C MET A 84 0.37 7.40 23.29
N VAL A 85 1.55 7.30 23.90
CA VAL A 85 2.75 6.78 23.24
C VAL A 85 2.61 5.28 22.93
N GLU A 86 2.00 4.51 23.83
CA GLU A 86 1.74 3.08 23.62
C GLU A 86 0.75 2.86 22.47
N GLU A 87 -0.32 3.67 22.45
CA GLU A 87 -1.39 3.63 21.44
C GLU A 87 -0.99 4.28 20.10
N ALA A 88 0.04 5.13 20.09
CA ALA A 88 0.49 5.83 18.88
C ALA A 88 0.90 4.85 17.77
N ASN A 89 0.41 5.12 16.56
CA ASN A 89 0.52 4.20 15.45
C ASN A 89 0.59 4.96 14.11
N ALA A 90 1.21 4.31 13.13
CA ALA A 90 1.16 4.64 11.72
C ALA A 90 0.92 3.34 10.94
N VAL A 91 0.32 3.46 9.76
CA VAL A 91 0.08 2.31 8.89
C VAL A 91 0.57 2.60 7.50
N ILE A 92 1.10 1.58 6.82
CA ILE A 92 1.48 1.69 5.42
C ILE A 92 0.48 0.97 4.52
N PHE A 93 0.22 1.54 3.35
CA PHE A 93 -0.57 0.95 2.29
C PHE A 93 0.22 0.92 1.00
N THR A 94 0.39 -0.26 0.42
CA THR A 94 0.94 -0.38 -0.93
C THR A 94 -0.11 0.01 -1.95
N PHE A 95 0.29 0.70 -3.00
CA PHE A 95 -0.54 0.93 -4.18
C PHE A 95 0.25 0.63 -5.46
N GLY A 96 -0.22 1.11 -6.61
CA GLY A 96 0.49 0.92 -7.87
C GLY A 96 0.58 -0.53 -8.33
N SER A 97 1.61 -0.82 -9.12
CA SER A 97 1.78 -2.11 -9.80
C SER A 97 1.97 -3.27 -8.82
N TYR A 98 2.70 -3.04 -7.73
CA TYR A 98 2.95 -4.03 -6.68
C TYR A 98 1.65 -4.51 -6.02
N ARG A 99 0.77 -3.57 -5.64
CA ARG A 99 -0.53 -3.91 -5.03
C ARG A 99 -1.45 -4.68 -5.99
N LEU A 100 -1.32 -4.45 -7.29
CA LEU A 100 -2.10 -5.14 -8.32
C LEU A 100 -1.53 -6.52 -8.69
N GLY A 101 -0.32 -6.86 -8.24
CA GLY A 101 0.35 -8.14 -8.56
C GLY A 101 0.81 -8.23 -10.01
N VAL A 102 1.08 -7.09 -10.65
CA VAL A 102 1.52 -6.99 -12.05
C VAL A 102 2.89 -6.32 -12.18
N HIS A 103 3.63 -6.20 -11.07
CA HIS A 103 4.98 -5.65 -11.06
C HIS A 103 5.98 -6.64 -11.65
N GLY A 104 7.00 -6.10 -12.33
CA GLY A 104 8.12 -6.88 -12.86
C GLY A 104 9.34 -6.86 -11.93
N PRO A 105 10.38 -7.65 -12.25
CA PRO A 105 11.65 -7.62 -11.54
C PRO A 105 12.24 -6.21 -11.49
N GLY A 106 12.70 -5.79 -10.31
CA GLY A 106 13.30 -4.46 -10.10
C GLY A 106 12.32 -3.29 -10.10
N ALA A 107 11.00 -3.51 -10.22
CA ALA A 107 10.00 -2.47 -10.02
C ALA A 107 10.07 -1.91 -8.59
N ASP A 108 9.67 -0.66 -8.43
CA ASP A 108 9.51 0.02 -7.14
C ASP A 108 8.26 -0.46 -6.38
N ILE A 109 8.24 -0.19 -5.07
CA ILE A 109 7.05 -0.36 -4.23
C ILE A 109 6.50 1.02 -3.88
N ASP A 110 5.41 1.38 -4.53
CA ASP A 110 4.59 2.54 -4.19
C ASP A 110 3.91 2.33 -2.83
N THR A 111 4.27 3.15 -1.85
CA THR A 111 3.81 3.01 -0.45
C THR A 111 3.27 4.33 0.08
N LEU A 112 2.10 4.31 0.70
CA LEU A 112 1.49 5.43 1.41
C LEU A 112 1.58 5.19 2.91
N CYS A 113 2.31 6.03 3.64
CA CYS A 113 2.30 6.09 5.10
C CYS A 113 1.17 7.00 5.58
N VAL A 114 0.32 6.46 6.46
CA VAL A 114 -0.78 7.21 7.10
C VAL A 114 -0.46 7.41 8.57
N GLY A 115 -0.31 8.68 8.97
CA GLY A 115 0.01 9.10 10.34
C GLY A 115 -1.09 9.92 11.00
N PRO A 116 -0.97 10.18 12.32
CA PRO A 116 -1.98 10.91 13.08
C PRO A 116 -1.99 12.42 12.76
N SER A 117 -3.04 13.11 13.20
CA SER A 117 -3.33 14.51 12.85
C SER A 117 -2.27 15.51 13.29
N TYR A 118 -1.47 15.16 14.30
CA TYR A 118 -0.42 16.02 14.82
C TYR A 118 0.89 15.86 14.05
N VAL A 119 1.10 14.76 13.31
CA VAL A 119 2.33 14.54 12.55
C VAL A 119 2.18 15.21 11.18
N ASN A 120 3.00 16.24 10.94
CA ASN A 120 3.00 17.07 9.76
C ASN A 120 3.99 16.56 8.69
N ARG A 121 3.80 16.98 7.45
CA ARG A 121 4.59 16.46 6.33
C ARG A 121 5.95 17.15 6.22
N GLU A 122 5.98 18.46 6.42
CA GLU A 122 7.14 19.31 6.13
C GLU A 122 8.29 19.10 7.12
N GLU A 123 7.99 19.03 8.41
CA GLU A 123 8.98 18.84 9.48
C GLU A 123 9.07 17.37 9.89
N ASP A 124 7.95 16.72 10.20
CA ASP A 124 8.04 15.37 10.78
C ASP A 124 8.39 14.32 9.72
N PHE A 125 7.71 14.32 8.56
CA PHE A 125 7.94 13.32 7.52
C PHE A 125 9.24 13.60 6.73
N PHE A 126 9.43 14.81 6.19
CA PHE A 126 10.59 15.09 5.34
C PHE A 126 11.90 15.37 6.10
N ILE A 127 11.85 15.66 7.40
CA ILE A 127 13.06 15.88 8.21
C ILE A 127 13.22 14.76 9.23
N THR A 128 12.28 14.59 10.15
CA THR A 128 12.47 13.63 11.26
C THR A 128 12.50 12.17 10.80
N LEU A 129 11.58 11.74 9.92
CA LEU A 129 11.62 10.38 9.37
C LEU A 129 12.79 10.21 8.40
N HIS A 130 13.10 11.23 7.61
CA HIS A 130 14.27 11.25 6.73
C HIS A 130 15.56 10.98 7.52
N ASP A 131 15.80 11.72 8.59
CA ASP A 131 17.01 11.59 9.40
C ASP A 131 17.09 10.22 10.06
N LYS A 132 15.95 9.70 10.56
CA LYS A 132 15.86 8.32 11.06
C LYS A 132 16.23 7.28 10.01
N LEU A 133 15.78 7.45 8.76
CA LEU A 133 16.11 6.56 7.65
C LEU A 133 17.59 6.71 7.23
N ALA A 134 18.14 7.92 7.26
CA ALA A 134 19.53 8.19 6.91
C ALA A 134 20.55 7.55 7.87
N GLU A 135 20.13 7.25 9.11
CA GLU A 135 20.96 6.55 10.11
C GLU A 135 21.00 5.02 9.91
N MET A 136 20.16 4.46 9.04
CA MET A 136 20.07 3.01 8.81
C MET A 136 21.03 2.56 7.70
N GLU A 137 21.87 1.56 7.97
CA GLU A 137 22.82 1.03 6.98
C GLU A 137 22.13 0.35 5.79
N GLU A 138 20.90 -0.14 6.01
CA GLU A 138 20.08 -0.79 4.99
C GLU A 138 19.45 0.20 3.99
N VAL A 139 19.43 1.49 4.32
CA VAL A 139 18.88 2.56 3.48
C VAL A 139 19.98 3.13 2.59
N THR A 140 19.71 3.16 1.30
CA THR A 140 20.58 3.76 0.27
C THR A 140 19.75 4.62 -0.66
N GLU A 141 20.39 5.52 -1.42
CA GLU A 141 19.72 6.38 -2.41
C GLU A 141 18.52 7.18 -1.82
N LEU A 142 18.61 7.61 -0.56
CA LEU A 142 17.58 8.40 0.11
C LEU A 142 17.47 9.80 -0.50
N GLN A 143 16.32 10.11 -1.10
CA GLN A 143 16.05 11.34 -1.81
C GLN A 143 14.62 11.85 -1.50
N PRO A 144 14.48 12.90 -0.67
CA PRO A 144 13.21 13.59 -0.50
C PRO A 144 12.89 14.49 -1.71
N VAL A 145 11.61 14.52 -2.12
CA VAL A 145 11.09 15.37 -3.21
C VAL A 145 9.83 16.11 -2.71
N PRO A 146 9.98 17.14 -1.86
CA PRO A 146 8.84 17.83 -1.24
C PRO A 146 8.06 18.71 -2.21
N ASP A 147 8.70 19.21 -3.28
CA ASP A 147 8.10 20.17 -4.22
C ASP A 147 7.39 19.52 -5.41
N ALA A 148 7.27 18.19 -5.43
CA ALA A 148 6.50 17.48 -6.45
C ALA A 148 5.00 17.71 -6.28
N HIS A 149 4.23 17.48 -7.35
CA HIS A 149 2.76 17.56 -7.29
C HIS A 149 2.19 16.63 -6.20
N VAL A 150 2.78 15.45 -6.07
CA VAL A 150 2.56 14.53 -4.95
C VAL A 150 3.90 14.36 -4.24
N PRO A 151 4.10 14.98 -3.06
CA PRO A 151 5.37 14.89 -2.34
C PRO A 151 5.71 13.46 -1.95
N VAL A 152 6.96 13.06 -2.19
CA VAL A 152 7.43 11.67 -2.03
C VAL A 152 8.85 11.63 -1.49
N MET A 153 9.14 10.62 -0.67
CA MET A 153 10.49 10.26 -0.25
C MET A 153 10.87 8.95 -0.94
N LYS A 154 11.89 9.01 -1.80
CA LYS A 154 12.38 7.86 -2.56
C LYS A 154 13.62 7.30 -1.89
N PHE A 155 13.73 5.99 -1.77
CA PHE A 155 14.94 5.35 -1.24
C PHE A 155 15.01 3.89 -1.67
N LYS A 156 16.17 3.27 -1.48
CA LYS A 156 16.35 1.82 -1.54
C LYS A 156 16.53 1.25 -0.16
N PHE A 157 15.69 0.31 0.23
CA PHE A 157 15.81 -0.44 1.48
C PHE A 157 16.21 -1.88 1.17
N GLN A 158 17.39 -2.31 1.64
CA GLN A 158 17.96 -3.62 1.34
C GLN A 158 18.02 -3.93 -0.18
N GLY A 159 18.22 -2.89 -1.00
CA GLY A 159 18.28 -2.96 -2.46
C GLY A 159 16.92 -2.91 -3.18
N ILE A 160 15.80 -2.81 -2.47
CA ILE A 160 14.46 -2.65 -3.06
C ILE A 160 14.10 -1.16 -3.11
N SER A 161 13.73 -0.66 -4.29
CA SER A 161 13.28 0.72 -4.47
C SER A 161 11.89 0.94 -3.86
N ILE A 162 11.76 1.98 -3.03
CA ILE A 162 10.54 2.37 -2.33
C ILE A 162 10.23 3.83 -2.65
N ASP A 163 9.00 4.07 -3.07
CA ASP A 163 8.41 5.40 -3.19
C ASP A 163 7.44 5.60 -2.01
N LEU A 164 7.88 6.33 -0.98
CA LEU A 164 7.10 6.54 0.24
C LEU A 164 6.41 7.91 0.24
N LEU A 165 5.08 7.90 0.24
CA LEU A 165 4.23 9.06 0.37
C LEU A 165 3.73 9.18 1.80
N TYR A 166 3.26 10.37 2.18
CA TYR A 166 2.69 10.60 3.50
C TYR A 166 1.33 11.30 3.43
N ALA A 167 0.40 10.82 4.26
CA ALA A 167 -0.86 11.48 4.54
C ALA A 167 -1.14 11.49 6.04
N SER A 168 -1.62 12.63 6.53
CA SER A 168 -2.11 12.76 7.90
C SER A 168 -3.64 12.65 7.90
N ILE A 169 -4.19 11.91 8.84
CA ILE A 169 -5.64 11.82 9.05
C ILE A 169 -6.05 12.60 10.29
N SER A 170 -7.31 13.04 10.36
CA SER A 170 -7.86 13.83 11.47
C SER A 170 -8.09 13.04 12.79
N LEU A 171 -7.28 12.00 13.04
CA LEU A 171 -7.31 11.17 14.24
C LEU A 171 -5.99 11.29 15.01
N LEU A 172 -6.06 11.29 16.34
CA LEU A 172 -4.86 11.27 17.20
C LEU A 172 -4.17 9.91 17.22
N VAL A 173 -4.95 8.84 17.04
CA VAL A 173 -4.45 7.46 16.98
C VAL A 173 -4.95 6.86 15.67
N VAL A 174 -4.02 6.37 14.86
CA VAL A 174 -4.33 5.65 13.63
C VAL A 174 -4.74 4.22 14.02
N PRO A 175 -6.01 3.81 13.82
CA PRO A 175 -6.42 2.47 14.20
C PRO A 175 -5.77 1.41 13.31
N GLU A 176 -5.73 0.18 13.81
CA GLU A 176 -5.20 -0.95 13.04
C GLU A 176 -6.07 -1.26 11.82
N VAL A 177 -5.42 -1.74 10.76
CA VAL A 177 -6.04 -2.10 9.47
C VAL A 177 -7.03 -3.27 9.61
N SER A 178 -7.00 -4.01 10.72
CA SER A 178 -7.98 -5.06 11.05
C SER A 178 -9.37 -4.51 11.41
N SER A 179 -9.51 -3.19 11.60
CA SER A 179 -10.79 -2.54 11.85
C SER A 179 -11.64 -2.45 10.57
N PRO A 180 -12.92 -2.89 10.58
CA PRO A 180 -13.83 -2.77 9.43
C PRO A 180 -14.13 -1.31 9.03
N VAL A 181 -13.64 -0.33 9.80
CA VAL A 181 -13.76 1.11 9.54
C VAL A 181 -12.66 1.62 8.59
N PHE A 182 -11.60 0.85 8.37
CA PHE A 182 -10.43 1.24 7.57
C PHE A 182 -10.51 0.78 6.10
N GLU A 183 -11.68 0.92 5.47
CA GLU A 183 -11.74 1.17 4.03
C GLU A 183 -11.40 2.64 3.80
N ILE A 184 -10.12 3.00 3.91
CA ILE A 184 -9.67 4.27 3.34
C ILE A 184 -9.95 4.17 1.84
N SER A 185 -10.96 4.90 1.39
CA SER A 185 -11.09 5.24 -0.03
C SER A 185 -9.82 5.98 -0.41
N MET A 186 -8.87 5.29 -1.04
CA MET A 186 -7.63 5.88 -1.58
C MET A 186 -7.92 7.12 -2.45
N SER A 187 -9.15 7.21 -2.97
CA SER A 187 -9.71 8.37 -3.67
C SER A 187 -9.67 9.69 -2.87
N CYS A 188 -9.60 9.66 -1.53
CA CYS A 188 -9.56 10.88 -0.71
C CYS A 188 -8.13 11.32 -0.35
N ILE A 189 -7.12 10.48 -0.57
CA ILE A 189 -5.73 10.76 -0.16
C ILE A 189 -4.84 11.11 -1.36
N LEU A 190 -5.21 10.69 -2.57
CA LEU A 190 -4.45 10.90 -3.80
C LEU A 190 -5.03 11.98 -4.74
N VAL A 191 -5.89 12.89 -4.24
CA VAL A 191 -6.45 14.00 -5.03
C VAL A 191 -6.02 15.33 -4.44
#